data_AF-A0A239AWZ8-F1
#
_entry.id   AF-A0A239AWZ8-F1
#
_cell.length_a   1.000
_cell.length_b   1.000
_cell.length_c   1.000
_cell.angle_alpha   90.00
_cell.angle_beta   90.00
_cell.angle_gamma   90.00
#
_symmetry.space_group_name_H-M   'P 1'
#
loop_
_entity.id
_entity.type
_entity.pdbx_description
1 polymer ?
#
loop_
_entity_poly.entity_id
_entity_poly.type
_entity_poly.pdbx_seq_one_letter_code
_entity_poly.pdbx_strand_id
1 'polypeptide(L)' 'MYQGMLPKTGISLTMAGMTLSVLNVIWVGVALAVIGGMLITLSKFGPRIALEPLPVGVRGSRFRLTVNGEPAFKRSR' A
#
# COMPACT_ATOMS: atom_id res chain seq x y z
N MET A 1 -36.69 40.80 21.47
CA MET A 1 -36.09 39.76 22.33
C MET A 1 -35.44 38.64 21.49
N TYR A 2 -34.57 38.95 20.52
CA TYR A 2 -33.90 37.94 19.66
C TYR A 2 -32.37 37.92 19.80
N GLN A 3 -31.81 38.75 20.67
CA GLN A 3 -30.36 38.94 20.81
C GLN A 3 -29.63 37.77 21.49
N GLY A 4 -30.36 36.79 22.05
CA GLY A 4 -29.79 35.64 22.78
C GLY A 4 -29.83 34.29 22.06
N MET A 5 -30.39 34.21 20.84
CA MET A 5 -30.59 32.92 20.12
C MET A 5 -29.38 32.51 19.25
N LEU A 6 -28.44 33.42 19.00
CA LEU A 6 -27.32 33.21 18.07
C LEU A 6 -26.05 32.51 18.63
N PRO A 7 -25.72 32.52 19.94
CA PRO A 7 -24.47 31.89 20.40
C PRO A 7 -24.55 30.37 20.54
N LYS A 8 -25.70 29.82 20.96
CA LYS A 8 -25.82 28.38 21.28
C LYS A 8 -25.81 27.49 20.04
N THR A 9 -26.47 27.93 18.97
CA THR A 9 -26.50 27.25 17.67
C THR A 9 -25.14 27.27 16.97
N GLY A 10 -24.39 28.39 17.08
CA GLY A 10 -23.04 28.51 16.53
C GLY A 10 -22.04 27.55 17.17
N ILE A 11 -22.06 27.43 18.50
CA ILE A 11 -21.19 26.51 19.26
C ILE A 11 -21.52 25.04 18.92
N SER A 12 -22.80 24.67 18.90
CA SER A 12 -23.19 23.30 18.54
C SER A 12 -22.82 22.93 17.11
N LEU A 13 -22.92 23.87 16.16
CA LEU A 13 -22.56 23.64 14.77
C LEU A 13 -21.05 23.47 14.60
N THR A 14 -20.25 24.26 15.30
CA THR A 14 -18.77 24.13 15.28
C THR A 14 -18.32 22.83 15.93
N MET A 15 -18.91 22.43 17.06
CA MET A 15 -18.61 21.13 17.68
C MET A 15 -18.98 19.97 16.74
N ALA A 16 -20.16 20.00 16.10
CA ALA A 16 -20.55 19.00 15.12
C ALA A 16 -19.57 18.94 13.92
N GLY A 17 -19.15 20.09 13.40
CA GLY A 17 -18.15 20.18 12.33
C GLY A 17 -16.79 19.63 12.72
N MET A 18 -16.34 19.86 13.97
CA MET A 18 -15.10 19.28 14.50
C MET A 18 -15.20 17.76 14.64
N THR A 19 -16.30 17.25 15.18
CA THR A 19 -16.52 15.80 15.31
C THR A 19 -16.51 15.10 13.94
N LEU A 20 -17.19 15.68 12.95
CA LEU A 20 -17.18 15.17 11.57
C LEU A 20 -15.78 15.20 10.96
N SER A 21 -15.01 16.26 11.21
CA SER A 21 -13.63 16.38 10.75
C SER A 21 -12.73 15.29 11.36
N VAL A 22 -12.87 15.04 12.67
CA VAL A 22 -12.13 13.97 13.36
C VAL A 22 -12.50 12.59 12.80
N LEU A 23 -13.78 12.33 12.59
CA LEU A 23 -14.25 11.07 11.98
C LEU A 23 -13.66 10.87 10.58
N ASN A 24 -13.61 11.93 9.76
CA ASN A 24 -12.99 11.85 8.44
C ASN A 24 -11.48 11.54 8.52
N VAL A 25 -10.76 12.15 9.45
CA VAL A 25 -9.32 11.86 9.66
C VAL A 25 -9.11 10.40 10.08
N ILE A 26 -9.96 9.88 10.96
CA ILE A 26 -9.92 8.45 11.36
C ILE A 26 -10.14 7.56 10.14
N TRP A 27 -11.14 7.86 9.31
CA TRP A 27 -11.43 7.08 8.10
C TRP A 27 -10.29 7.13 7.08
N VAL A 28 -9.62 8.27 6.93
CA VAL A 28 -8.39 8.37 6.12
C VAL A 28 -7.30 7.45 6.67
N GLY A 29 -7.11 7.42 7.99
CA GLY A 29 -6.18 6.50 8.65
C GLY A 29 -6.52 5.03 8.38
N VAL A 30 -7.79 4.65 8.48
CA VAL A 30 -8.28 3.30 8.16
C VAL A 30 -8.00 2.97 6.68
N ALA A 31 -8.27 3.89 5.76
CA ALA A 31 -7.99 3.69 4.35
C ALA A 31 -6.50 3.45 4.08
N LEU A 32 -5.61 4.21 4.72
CA LEU A 32 -4.15 4.02 4.62
C LEU A 32 -3.72 2.66 5.18
N ALA A 33 -4.27 2.24 6.32
CA ALA A 33 -3.96 0.94 6.90
C ALA A 33 -4.41 -0.23 5.98
N VAL A 34 -5.59 -0.12 5.37
CA VAL A 34 -6.11 -1.12 4.43
C VAL A 34 -5.26 -1.18 3.16
N ILE A 35 -4.93 -0.03 2.56
CA ILE A 35 -4.08 0.02 1.37
C ILE A 35 -2.69 -0.53 1.67
N GLY A 36 -2.09 -0.13 2.79
CA GLY A 36 -0.79 -0.63 3.24
C GLY A 36 -0.80 -2.15 3.45
N GLY A 37 -1.81 -2.66 4.15
CA GLY A 37 -1.99 -4.10 4.36
C GLY A 37 -2.18 -4.88 3.06
N MET A 38 -2.95 -4.33 2.12
CA MET A 38 -3.16 -4.91 0.79
C MET A 38 -1.85 -4.98 0.00
N LEU A 39 -1.06 -3.91 -0.02
CA LEU A 39 0.24 -3.87 -0.70
C LEU A 39 1.25 -4.87 -0.11
N ILE A 40 1.33 -4.96 1.22
CA ILE A 40 2.17 -5.94 1.91
C ILE A 40 1.73 -7.37 1.57
N THR A 41 0.43 -7.61 1.48
CA THR A 41 -0.10 -8.92 1.13
C THR A 41 0.24 -9.27 -0.33
N LEU A 42 0.02 -8.33 -1.25
CA LEU A 42 0.37 -8.49 -2.67
C LEU A 42 1.86 -8.74 -2.88
N SER A 43 2.74 -8.07 -2.12
CA SER A 43 4.19 -8.27 -2.25
C SER A 43 4.63 -9.69 -1.87
N LYS A 44 3.88 -10.38 -1.00
CA LYS A 44 4.14 -11.79 -0.66
C LYS A 44 3.68 -12.77 -1.74
N PHE A 45 2.67 -12.41 -2.52
CA PHE A 45 2.17 -13.23 -3.65
C PHE A 45 2.89 -12.91 -4.97
N GLY A 46 3.73 -11.88 -4.99
CA GLY A 46 4.54 -11.55 -6.16
C GLY A 46 5.57 -12.64 -6.49
N PRO A 47 5.93 -12.80 -7.78
CA PRO A 47 6.96 -13.73 -8.21
C PRO A 47 8.29 -13.42 -7.52
N ARG A 48 8.93 -14.43 -6.91
CA ARG A 48 10.29 -14.32 -6.39
C ARG A 48 11.26 -14.37 -7.56
N ILE A 49 11.78 -13.21 -7.94
CA ILE A 49 12.78 -13.08 -9.00
C ILE A 49 14.16 -13.14 -8.37
N ALA A 50 14.98 -14.11 -8.76
CA ALA A 50 16.38 -14.20 -8.36
C ALA A 50 17.30 -14.25 -9.59
N LEU A 51 18.43 -13.56 -9.48
CA LEU A 51 19.50 -13.53 -10.48
C LEU A 51 20.72 -14.20 -9.88
N GLU A 52 20.95 -15.45 -10.27
CA GLU A 52 22.10 -16.22 -9.80
C GLU A 52 23.29 -16.01 -10.75
N PRO A 53 24.46 -15.57 -10.26
CA PRO A 53 25.67 -15.51 -11.06
C PRO A 53 26.19 -16.93 -11.28
N LEU A 54 26.26 -17.35 -12.54
CA LEU A 54 26.90 -18.62 -12.90
C LEU A 54 28.43 -18.47 -12.78
N PRO A 55 29.14 -19.52 -12.31
CA PRO A 55 30.59 -19.46 -12.09
C PRO A 55 31.33 -19.10 -13.39
N VAL A 56 32.24 -18.13 -13.26
CA VAL A 56 33.05 -17.59 -14.36
C VAL A 56 33.97 -18.71 -14.88
N GLY A 57 33.77 -19.13 -16.14
CA GLY A 57 34.52 -20.25 -16.73
C GLY A 57 33.73 -21.08 -17.76
N VAL A 58 32.41 -20.93 -17.80
CA VAL A 58 31.56 -21.45 -18.88
C VAL A 58 31.57 -20.44 -20.03
N ARG A 59 31.74 -20.89 -21.29
CA ARG A 59 31.92 -20.08 -22.55
C ARG A 59 30.79 -19.10 -22.94
N GLY A 60 30.01 -18.60 -21.98
CA GLY A 60 29.08 -17.51 -22.17
C GLY A 60 28.56 -17.10 -20.79
N SER A 61 28.86 -15.86 -20.39
CA SER A 61 28.28 -15.25 -19.20
C SER A 61 26.76 -15.21 -19.39
N ARG A 62 26.07 -16.19 -18.82
CA ARG A 62 24.61 -16.24 -18.79
C ARG A 62 24.23 -16.10 -17.33
N PHE A 63 23.63 -14.98 -16.98
CA PHE A 63 22.92 -14.87 -15.72
C PHE A 63 21.71 -15.82 -15.76
N ARG A 64 21.50 -16.62 -14.71
CA ARG A 64 20.32 -17.47 -14.61
C ARG A 64 19.23 -16.66 -13.92
N LEU A 65 18.26 -16.19 -14.70
CA LEU A 65 17.04 -15.58 -14.18
C LEU A 65 16.10 -16.71 -13.74
N THR A 66 15.79 -16.77 -12.45
CA THR A 66 14.78 -17.67 -11.89
C THR A 66 13.58 -16.88 -11.39
N VAL A 67 12.39 -17.42 -11.65
CA VAL A 67 11.10 -16.90 -11.18
C VAL A 67 10.47 -18.02 -10.36
N ASN A 68 10.26 -17.78 -9.07
CA ASN A 68 9.74 -18.80 -8.12
C ASN A 68 10.57 -20.10 -8.10
N GLY A 69 11.88 -20.01 -8.32
CA GLY A 69 12.79 -21.17 -8.35
C GLY A 69 12.85 -21.90 -9.69
N GLU A 70 12.02 -21.53 -10.67
CA GLU A 70 12.07 -22.08 -12.02
C GLU A 70 12.82 -21.13 -12.97
N PRO A 71 13.58 -21.63 -13.96
CA PRO A 71 14.24 -20.77 -14.94
C PRO A 71 13.19 -20.03 -15.78
N ALA A 72 13.30 -18.70 -15.86
CA ALA A 72 12.35 -17.84 -16.56
C ALA A 72 12.23 -18.15 -18.07
N PHE A 73 13.26 -18.75 -18.66
CA PHE A 73 13.28 -19.21 -20.04
C PHE A 73 13.47 -20.73 -20.08
N LYS A 74 12.38 -21.46 -20.36
CA LYS A 74 12.50 -22.83 -20.90
C LYS A 74 13.14 -22.70 -22.27
N ARG A 75 14.41 -23.08 -22.37
CA ARG A 75 15.12 -23.17 -23.65
C ARG A 75 14.44 -24.27 -24.47
N SER A 76 13.48 -23.88 -25.30
CA SER A 76 12.96 -24.70 -26.39
C SER A 76 14.17 -25.21 -27.16
N ARG A 77 14.39 -26.52 -27.11
CA ARG A 77 15.33 -27.18 -28.03
C ARG A 77 14.75 -27.17 -29.42
#